data_AF-A0AAV1HQM7-F1
#
_entry.id   AF-A0AAV1HQM7-F1
#
_cell.length_a   1.000
_cell.length_b   1.000
_cell.length_c   1.000
_cell.angle_alpha   90.00
_cell.angle_beta   90.00
_cell.angle_gamma   90.00
#
_symmetry.space_group_name_H-M   'P 1'
#
loop_
_entity.id
_entity.type
_entity.pdbx_description
1 polymer ?
#
loop_
_entity_poly.entity_id
_entity_poly.type
_entity_poly.pdbx_seq_one_letter_code
_entity_poly.pdbx_strand_id
1 'polypeptide(L)'
;MEEQPCKAVSQAEDARSELWANIKATRFSPDALPDNDPSALQSAHLLSPPYSWTTMTHTSDIMPQGRLKLIHTHGTVAKISFDTRTDSRFSGIFQSGGIGLARLSLARQTGPYTPGMGLKIFVNAGPSLNFLTMYKLDGQDPDRNFFGHPFTNILTPPEAIPLRLVEAAFKVSVATVSVIPKDRPESPEILPLLEAAQTRADGRKVPPAEARTPFKIIFEPTKEVQGLYAKQLAAEPEGDMRMALGSLPTGTVLYNVLLTATRAPDAERHLAGTITMTSTFVASKFGDENLFFQHMRHRDMAL
;
A
#
# COMPACT_ATOMS: atom_id res chain seq x y z
N MET A 1 47.69 0.23 -1.49
CA MET A 1 46.58 -0.45 -0.79
C MET A 1 45.51 0.61 -0.65
N GLU A 2 44.68 0.75 -1.69
CA GLU A 2 43.57 1.72 -1.70
C GLU A 2 42.48 1.21 -0.76
N GLU A 3 42.22 1.96 0.30
CA GLU A 3 41.00 1.77 1.10
C GLU A 3 39.80 2.06 0.20
N GLN A 4 39.05 1.00 -0.12
CA GLN A 4 37.70 1.12 -0.64
C GLN A 4 36.87 1.96 0.35
N PRO A 5 36.25 3.07 -0.07
CA PRO A 5 35.37 3.81 0.82
C PRO A 5 34.21 2.90 1.20
N CYS A 6 34.08 2.62 2.50
CA CYS A 6 32.93 1.97 3.09
C CYS A 6 31.68 2.74 2.63
N LYS A 7 30.88 2.15 1.73
CA LYS A 7 29.61 2.74 1.29
C LYS A 7 28.75 2.91 2.53
N ALA A 8 28.59 4.15 2.99
CA ALA A 8 27.65 4.45 4.07
C ALA A 8 26.27 3.89 3.68
N VAL A 9 25.73 3.01 4.52
CA VAL A 9 24.37 2.50 4.37
C VAL A 9 23.42 3.68 4.55
N SER A 10 22.42 3.81 3.67
CA SER A 10 21.47 4.92 3.75
C SER A 10 20.42 4.67 4.84
N GLN A 11 19.89 5.73 5.46
CA GLN A 11 18.83 5.62 6.47
C GLN A 11 17.60 4.84 5.96
N ALA A 12 17.27 4.98 4.67
CA ALA A 12 16.19 4.20 4.05
C ALA A 12 16.47 2.69 4.08
N GLU A 13 17.72 2.27 3.86
CA GLU A 13 18.13 0.87 3.94
C GLU A 13 18.13 0.35 5.38
N ASP A 14 18.55 1.17 6.34
CA ASP A 14 18.50 0.84 7.76
C ASP A 14 17.06 0.63 8.23
N ALA A 15 16.17 1.58 7.90
CA ALA A 15 14.74 1.49 8.24
C ALA A 15 14.08 0.25 7.62
N ARG A 16 14.36 -0.02 6.33
CA ARG A 16 13.88 -1.25 5.67
C ARG A 16 14.41 -2.50 6.37
N SER A 17 15.69 -2.51 6.73
CA SER A 17 16.36 -3.65 7.35
C SER A 17 15.81 -3.94 8.75
N GLU A 18 15.55 -2.91 9.55
CA GLU A 18 14.98 -3.02 10.89
C GLU A 18 13.56 -3.61 10.84
N LEU A 19 12.66 -3.02 10.05
CA LEU A 19 11.29 -3.53 9.92
C LEU A 19 11.28 -4.95 9.33
N TRP A 20 12.15 -5.22 8.36
CA TRP A 20 12.28 -6.56 7.78
C TRP A 20 12.81 -7.59 8.79
N ALA A 21 13.73 -7.21 9.68
CA ALA A 21 14.20 -8.08 10.75
C ALA A 21 13.04 -8.47 11.69
N ASN A 22 12.20 -7.51 12.08
CA ASN A 22 11.03 -7.76 12.94
C ASN A 22 9.97 -8.65 12.25
N ILE A 23 9.73 -8.44 10.96
CA ILE A 23 8.86 -9.30 10.15
C ILE A 23 9.37 -10.75 10.17
N LYS A 24 10.66 -10.97 9.89
CA LYS A 24 11.24 -12.31 9.91
C LYS A 24 11.23 -12.95 11.30
N ALA A 25 11.57 -12.17 12.33
CA ALA A 25 11.63 -12.65 13.72
C ALA A 25 10.27 -13.12 14.25
N THR A 26 9.18 -12.62 13.67
CA THR A 26 7.80 -12.94 14.07
C THR A 26 7.02 -13.67 12.98
N ARG A 27 7.74 -14.33 12.06
CA ARG A 27 7.15 -15.15 10.99
C ARG A 27 6.26 -16.25 11.59
N PHE A 28 5.08 -16.42 11.02
CA PHE A 28 4.19 -17.53 11.38
C PHE A 28 4.69 -18.85 10.78
N SER A 29 4.42 -19.95 11.47
CA SER A 29 4.54 -21.28 10.85
C SER A 29 3.51 -21.42 9.73
N PRO A 30 3.84 -22.07 8.59
CA PRO A 30 2.87 -22.36 7.54
C PRO A 30 1.58 -23.03 8.04
N ASP A 31 1.69 -23.89 9.05
CA ASP A 31 0.57 -24.65 9.61
C ASP A 31 -0.16 -23.90 10.74
N ALA A 32 0.23 -22.65 11.05
CA ALA A 32 -0.31 -21.86 12.15
C ALA A 32 -0.51 -20.40 11.74
N LEU A 33 -1.07 -20.18 10.55
CA LEU A 33 -1.48 -18.85 10.09
C LEU A 33 -2.77 -18.42 10.79
N PRO A 34 -2.84 -17.22 11.38
CA PRO A 34 -4.08 -16.72 11.96
C PRO A 34 -5.11 -16.43 10.87
N ASP A 35 -6.35 -16.79 11.10
CA ASP A 35 -7.49 -16.62 10.18
C ASP A 35 -8.68 -15.87 10.83
N ASN A 36 -8.60 -15.60 12.13
CA ASN A 36 -9.67 -14.97 12.89
C ASN A 36 -9.78 -13.47 12.58
N ASP A 37 -10.85 -13.08 11.91
CA ASP A 37 -11.18 -11.67 11.74
C ASP A 37 -11.49 -10.98 13.08
N PRO A 38 -11.23 -9.67 13.19
CA PRO A 38 -11.68 -8.86 14.32
C PRO A 38 -13.19 -9.00 14.58
N SER A 39 -13.56 -9.04 15.85
CA SER A 39 -14.97 -9.19 16.27
C SER A 39 -15.82 -8.00 15.83
N ALA A 40 -17.14 -8.15 15.84
CA ALA A 40 -18.06 -7.05 15.55
C ALA A 40 -17.87 -5.86 16.52
N LEU A 41 -17.65 -6.13 17.81
CA LEU A 41 -17.39 -5.11 18.82
C LEU A 41 -16.09 -4.35 18.55
N GLN A 42 -15.01 -5.06 18.17
CA GLN A 42 -13.77 -4.42 17.75
C GLN A 42 -13.97 -3.60 16.48
N SER A 43 -14.67 -4.16 15.48
CA SER A 43 -14.93 -3.52 14.20
C SER A 43 -15.75 -2.24 14.33
N ALA A 44 -16.59 -2.11 15.36
CA ALA A 44 -17.37 -0.90 15.63
C ALA A 44 -16.49 0.35 15.86
N HIS A 45 -15.21 0.19 16.24
CA HIS A 45 -14.27 1.31 16.33
C HIS A 45 -14.03 2.00 14.97
N LEU A 46 -14.26 1.34 13.84
CA LEU A 46 -14.18 1.97 12.50
C LEU A 46 -15.22 3.09 12.32
N LEU A 47 -16.31 3.06 13.10
CA LEU A 47 -17.33 4.10 13.09
C LEU A 47 -16.93 5.36 13.86
N SER A 48 -15.79 5.33 14.57
CA SER A 48 -15.28 6.42 15.40
C SER A 48 -14.30 7.30 14.63
N PRO A 49 -14.59 8.60 14.42
CA PRO A 49 -13.67 9.50 13.72
C PRO A 49 -12.27 9.58 14.35
N PRO A 50 -12.08 9.73 15.68
CA PRO A 50 -10.74 9.73 16.29
C PRO A 50 -9.92 8.47 15.99
N TYR A 51 -10.57 7.31 15.97
CA TYR A 51 -9.91 6.05 15.64
C TYR A 51 -9.41 6.04 14.19
N SER A 52 -10.22 6.55 13.26
CA SER A 52 -9.91 6.66 11.84
C SER A 52 -8.93 7.80 11.52
N TRP A 53 -8.97 8.94 12.22
CA TRP A 53 -8.02 10.05 12.05
C TRP A 53 -6.57 9.59 12.20
N THR A 54 -6.34 8.64 13.11
CA THR A 54 -5.02 8.09 13.38
C THR A 54 -4.34 7.52 12.13
N THR A 55 -5.11 7.01 11.15
CA THR A 55 -4.52 6.50 9.89
C THR A 55 -3.88 7.59 9.03
N MET A 56 -4.30 8.84 9.22
CA MET A 56 -3.82 10.02 8.48
C MET A 56 -2.86 10.89 9.32
N THR A 57 -3.04 10.93 10.64
CA THR A 57 -2.30 11.85 11.52
C THR A 57 -1.09 11.22 12.22
N HIS A 58 -1.07 9.90 12.41
CA HIS A 58 0.07 9.22 13.01
C HIS A 58 1.22 9.09 12.01
N THR A 59 2.34 9.76 12.26
CA THR A 59 3.51 9.74 11.37
C THR A 59 4.55 8.79 11.95
N SER A 60 4.50 7.52 11.54
CA SER A 60 5.43 6.46 11.94
C SER A 60 5.35 5.30 10.95
N ASP A 61 6.32 4.38 11.02
CA ASP A 61 6.21 3.07 10.37
C ASP A 61 5.61 2.00 11.29
N ILE A 62 5.43 2.32 12.58
CA ILE A 62 4.92 1.44 13.62
C ILE A 62 3.52 1.87 14.06
N MET A 63 2.65 0.89 14.22
CA MET A 63 1.28 1.05 14.70
C MET A 63 1.30 1.72 16.08
N PRO A 64 0.43 2.70 16.36
CA PRO A 64 0.30 3.26 17.70
C PRO A 64 0.00 2.15 18.72
N GLN A 65 0.61 2.25 19.90
CA GLN A 65 0.40 1.28 20.97
C GLN A 65 -1.11 1.13 21.29
N GLY A 66 -1.57 -0.12 21.36
CA GLY A 66 -2.97 -0.45 21.66
C GLY A 66 -3.95 -0.30 20.50
N ARG A 67 -3.52 0.24 19.34
CA ARG A 67 -4.37 0.31 18.15
C ARG A 67 -4.36 -1.02 17.39
N LEU A 68 -5.52 -1.61 17.23
CA LEU A 68 -5.69 -2.83 16.41
C LEU A 68 -5.80 -2.52 14.92
N LYS A 69 -5.44 -3.48 14.07
CA LYS A 69 -5.78 -3.49 12.65
C LYS A 69 -7.13 -4.20 12.49
N LEU A 70 -8.16 -3.47 12.06
CA LEU A 70 -9.55 -3.99 12.05
C LEU A 70 -10.04 -4.49 10.70
N ILE A 71 -9.36 -4.03 9.64
CA ILE A 71 -9.52 -4.48 8.26
C ILE A 71 -8.13 -4.67 7.70
N HIS A 72 -8.00 -5.52 6.69
CA HIS A 72 -6.69 -5.90 6.17
C HIS A 72 -5.78 -6.51 7.25
N THR A 73 -6.38 -7.17 8.26
CA THR A 73 -5.71 -7.64 9.48
C THR A 73 -4.61 -8.63 9.17
N HIS A 74 -4.87 -9.61 8.32
CA HIS A 74 -3.95 -10.69 7.99
C HIS A 74 -3.39 -10.55 6.58
N GLY A 75 -2.06 -10.58 6.46
CA GLY A 75 -1.38 -10.44 5.18
C GLY A 75 0.04 -10.98 5.18
N THR A 76 0.77 -10.63 4.14
CA THR A 76 2.16 -11.03 3.94
C THR A 76 2.98 -9.87 3.39
N VAL A 77 4.25 -9.79 3.76
CA VAL A 77 5.13 -8.66 3.45
C VAL A 77 6.35 -9.12 2.67
N ALA A 78 6.75 -8.38 1.63
CA ALA A 78 8.02 -8.55 0.93
C ALA A 78 8.76 -7.22 0.83
N LYS A 79 10.09 -7.29 0.75
CA LYS A 79 10.90 -6.15 0.28
C LYS A 79 10.64 -5.93 -1.20
N ILE A 80 10.63 -4.67 -1.62
CA ILE A 80 10.47 -4.28 -3.02
C ILE A 80 11.47 -3.22 -3.45
N SER A 81 11.61 -3.06 -4.77
CA SER A 81 12.15 -1.86 -5.43
C SER A 81 11.05 -1.24 -6.27
N PHE A 82 10.94 0.08 -6.26
CA PHE A 82 10.20 0.87 -7.24
C PHE A 82 11.20 1.51 -8.20
N ASP A 83 11.32 0.90 -9.37
CA ASP A 83 12.25 1.33 -10.41
C ASP A 83 11.51 2.23 -11.39
N THR A 84 11.80 3.54 -11.35
CA THR A 84 11.14 4.53 -12.20
C THR A 84 11.82 4.66 -13.55
N ARG A 85 11.05 5.10 -14.54
CA ARG A 85 11.59 5.48 -15.84
C ARG A 85 12.17 6.89 -15.78
N THR A 86 13.29 7.08 -16.49
CA THR A 86 13.99 8.37 -16.57
C THR A 86 13.18 9.46 -17.25
N ASP A 87 12.16 9.09 -18.03
CA ASP A 87 11.27 10.01 -18.77
C ASP A 87 9.94 10.30 -18.04
N SER A 88 9.80 9.89 -16.77
CA SER A 88 8.61 10.20 -15.98
C SER A 88 8.41 11.71 -15.86
N ARG A 89 7.24 12.18 -16.33
CA ARG A 89 6.84 13.59 -16.27
C ARG A 89 6.38 14.03 -14.88
N PHE A 90 6.16 13.11 -13.95
CA PHE A 90 5.74 13.40 -12.58
C PHE A 90 6.95 13.62 -11.67
N SER A 91 6.77 14.28 -10.53
CA SER A 91 7.89 14.66 -9.65
C SER A 91 8.01 13.74 -8.43
N GLY A 92 9.03 13.98 -7.59
CA GLY A 92 9.20 13.26 -6.31
C GLY A 92 9.51 11.77 -6.50
N ILE A 93 8.82 10.91 -5.74
CA ILE A 93 8.98 9.45 -5.79
C ILE A 93 8.66 8.91 -7.18
N PHE A 94 7.74 9.55 -7.92
CA PHE A 94 7.39 9.15 -9.28
C PHE A 94 8.51 9.36 -10.31
N GLN A 95 9.59 10.05 -9.91
CA GLN A 95 10.82 10.22 -10.69
C GLN A 95 12.04 9.59 -10.03
N SER A 96 12.13 9.57 -8.71
CA SER A 96 13.29 9.01 -8.02
C SER A 96 13.21 7.49 -7.83
N GLY A 97 12.01 6.91 -7.88
CA GLY A 97 11.77 5.55 -7.39
C GLY A 97 12.08 5.44 -5.91
N GLY A 98 12.42 4.23 -5.46
CA GLY A 98 12.90 3.98 -4.11
C GLY A 98 12.82 2.52 -3.69
N ILE A 99 13.35 2.21 -2.52
CA ILE A 99 13.23 0.89 -1.89
C ILE A 99 12.07 0.89 -0.90
N GLY A 100 11.51 -0.30 -0.65
CA GLY A 100 10.31 -0.36 0.18
C GLY A 100 9.93 -1.73 0.72
N LEU A 101 8.74 -1.76 1.30
CA LEU A 101 7.98 -2.96 1.62
C LEU A 101 6.64 -2.92 0.90
N ALA A 102 6.21 -4.06 0.35
CA ALA A 102 4.82 -4.26 -0.07
C ALA A 102 4.16 -5.24 0.91
N ARG A 103 2.99 -4.88 1.43
CA ARG A 103 2.12 -5.74 2.23
C ARG A 103 0.85 -6.04 1.44
N LEU A 104 0.64 -7.31 1.16
CA LEU A 104 -0.52 -7.83 0.44
C LEU A 104 -1.45 -8.54 1.43
N SER A 105 -2.73 -8.21 1.40
CA SER A 105 -3.72 -8.75 2.35
C SER A 105 -5.12 -8.79 1.75
N LEU A 106 -6.01 -9.56 2.37
CA LEU A 106 -7.45 -9.45 2.14
C LEU A 106 -8.07 -8.50 3.15
N ALA A 107 -9.13 -7.78 2.79
CA ALA A 107 -9.85 -6.89 3.71
C ALA A 107 -10.35 -7.64 4.95
N ARG A 108 -10.83 -8.87 4.76
CA ARG A 108 -11.22 -9.85 5.78
C ARG A 108 -10.82 -11.24 5.31
N GLN A 109 -10.61 -12.18 6.23
CA GLN A 109 -10.41 -13.59 5.90
C GLN A 109 -11.74 -14.28 5.57
N THR A 110 -12.83 -13.82 6.22
CA THR A 110 -14.19 -14.27 5.95
C THR A 110 -14.96 -13.25 5.13
N GLY A 111 -15.79 -13.71 4.19
CA GLY A 111 -16.58 -12.86 3.30
C GLY A 111 -15.94 -12.68 1.92
N PRO A 112 -16.29 -11.60 1.19
CA PRO A 112 -15.85 -11.46 -0.19
C PRO A 112 -14.32 -11.39 -0.35
N TYR A 113 -13.78 -12.07 -1.37
CA TYR A 113 -12.35 -12.03 -1.67
C TYR A 113 -11.97 -10.61 -2.09
N THR A 114 -11.35 -9.87 -1.17
CA THR A 114 -11.11 -8.42 -1.32
C THR A 114 -9.63 -8.08 -1.15
N PRO A 115 -8.79 -8.26 -2.19
CA PRO A 115 -7.38 -7.93 -2.16
C PRO A 115 -7.08 -6.45 -1.98
N GLY A 116 -6.00 -6.16 -1.27
CA GLY A 116 -5.42 -4.83 -1.19
C GLY A 116 -3.91 -4.87 -0.99
N MET A 117 -3.26 -3.78 -1.38
CA MET A 117 -1.82 -3.58 -1.22
C MET A 117 -1.54 -2.28 -0.45
N GLY A 118 -0.77 -2.41 0.61
CA GLY A 118 -0.01 -1.31 1.20
C GLY A 118 1.41 -1.33 0.68
N LEU A 119 1.84 -0.29 -0.02
CA LEU A 119 3.22 -0.09 -0.47
C LEU A 119 3.85 1.01 0.37
N LYS A 120 4.99 0.75 1.00
CA LYS A 120 5.77 1.70 1.79
C LYS A 120 7.10 1.94 1.09
N ILE A 121 7.42 3.19 0.78
CA ILE A 121 8.72 3.62 0.25
C ILE A 121 9.47 4.37 1.35
N PHE A 122 10.67 3.92 1.67
CA PHE A 122 11.52 4.56 2.67
C PHE A 122 12.24 5.77 2.06
N VAL A 123 12.28 6.85 2.82
CA VAL A 123 12.88 8.13 2.40
C VAL A 123 14.03 8.45 3.33
N ASN A 124 15.19 8.83 2.78
CA ASN A 124 16.31 9.29 3.60
C ASN A 124 15.94 10.59 4.32
N ALA A 125 16.33 10.70 5.60
CA ALA A 125 16.10 11.89 6.43
C ALA A 125 14.64 12.37 6.46
N GLY A 126 13.66 11.47 6.29
CA GLY A 126 12.24 11.82 6.28
C GLY A 126 11.31 10.64 6.58
N PRO A 127 10.00 10.91 6.75
CA PRO A 127 9.02 9.86 6.95
C PRO A 127 8.84 9.02 5.69
N SER A 128 8.57 7.73 5.87
CA SER A 128 8.20 6.84 4.78
C SER A 128 6.89 7.27 4.11
N LEU A 129 6.80 7.04 2.80
CA LEU A 129 5.63 7.36 1.98
C LEU A 129 4.84 6.09 1.71
N ASN A 130 3.53 6.13 1.91
CA ASN A 130 2.70 4.94 1.75
C ASN A 130 1.60 5.12 0.70
N PHE A 131 1.41 4.09 -0.11
CA PHE A 131 0.29 3.95 -1.03
C PHE A 131 -0.60 2.83 -0.49
N LEU A 132 -1.90 3.09 -0.37
CA LEU A 132 -2.88 2.06 -0.07
C LEU A 132 -3.79 1.96 -1.29
N THR A 133 -3.85 0.76 -1.86
CA THR A 133 -4.51 0.55 -3.16
C THR A 133 -5.26 -0.76 -3.20
N MET A 134 -6.37 -0.76 -3.93
CA MET A 134 -7.25 -1.92 -4.11
C MET A 134 -7.87 -1.86 -5.51
N TYR A 135 -8.54 -2.93 -5.93
CA TYR A 135 -9.37 -2.90 -7.13
C TYR A 135 -10.71 -2.20 -6.86
N LYS A 136 -11.50 -2.73 -5.92
CA LYS A 136 -12.77 -2.15 -5.45
C LYS A 136 -13.10 -2.61 -4.02
N LEU A 137 -14.04 -1.92 -3.37
CA LEU A 137 -14.42 -2.17 -1.97
C LEU A 137 -15.27 -3.43 -1.77
N ASP A 138 -16.12 -3.79 -2.74
CA ASP A 138 -17.01 -4.95 -2.66
C ASP A 138 -16.32 -6.31 -2.92
N GLY A 139 -15.00 -6.33 -3.08
CA GLY A 139 -14.24 -7.54 -3.40
C GLY A 139 -14.18 -7.84 -4.89
N GLN A 140 -13.81 -9.06 -5.27
CA GLN A 140 -13.65 -9.47 -6.66
C GLN A 140 -14.14 -10.90 -6.93
N ASP A 141 -15.01 -11.42 -6.07
CA ASP A 141 -15.57 -12.75 -6.28
C ASP A 141 -16.31 -12.88 -7.62
N PRO A 142 -16.26 -14.07 -8.25
CA PRO A 142 -15.60 -15.30 -7.77
C PRO A 142 -14.09 -15.38 -8.09
N ASP A 143 -13.47 -14.31 -8.58
CA ASP A 143 -12.05 -14.32 -8.95
C ASP A 143 -11.14 -14.29 -7.71
N ARG A 144 -10.50 -15.43 -7.39
CA ARG A 144 -9.52 -15.55 -6.30
C ARG A 144 -8.09 -15.23 -6.72
N ASN A 145 -7.87 -14.77 -7.96
CA ASN A 145 -6.55 -14.34 -8.40
C ASN A 145 -6.22 -12.97 -7.80
N PHE A 146 -5.27 -12.94 -6.86
CA PHE A 146 -4.80 -11.70 -6.22
C PHE A 146 -4.30 -10.68 -7.26
N PHE A 147 -3.75 -11.15 -8.39
CA PHE A 147 -3.25 -10.35 -9.50
C PHE A 147 -4.21 -10.30 -10.70
N GLY A 148 -5.49 -10.67 -10.51
CA GLY A 148 -6.50 -10.65 -11.56
C GLY A 148 -6.88 -9.24 -12.04
N HIS A 149 -6.71 -8.24 -11.17
CA HIS A 149 -7.14 -6.86 -11.42
C HIS A 149 -6.08 -5.82 -11.03
N PRO A 150 -6.07 -4.65 -11.70
CA PRO A 150 -5.22 -3.54 -11.32
C PRO A 150 -5.67 -2.91 -10.01
N PHE A 151 -4.71 -2.47 -9.19
CA PHE A 151 -4.99 -1.70 -7.98
C PHE A 151 -4.78 -0.20 -8.20
N THR A 152 -5.56 0.60 -7.49
CA THR A 152 -5.61 2.06 -7.64
C THR A 152 -5.80 2.75 -6.29
N ASN A 153 -5.33 3.99 -6.17
CA ASN A 153 -5.59 4.89 -5.03
C ASN A 153 -6.98 5.54 -5.05
N ILE A 154 -7.71 5.33 -6.15
CA ILE A 154 -9.07 5.83 -6.38
C ILE A 154 -10.02 4.66 -6.49
N LEU A 155 -10.98 4.59 -5.57
CA LEU A 155 -11.98 3.54 -5.48
C LEU A 155 -13.36 4.07 -5.86
N THR A 156 -14.23 3.16 -6.27
CA THR A 156 -15.66 3.47 -6.40
C THR A 156 -16.34 3.27 -5.06
N PRO A 157 -17.39 4.06 -4.75
CA PRO A 157 -18.27 3.78 -3.62
C PRO A 157 -18.74 2.32 -3.60
N PRO A 158 -18.93 1.71 -2.42
CA PRO A 158 -19.38 0.34 -2.32
C PRO A 158 -20.87 0.22 -2.62
N GLU A 159 -21.27 -0.90 -3.22
CA GLU A 159 -22.67 -1.23 -3.47
C GLU A 159 -23.31 -1.94 -2.27
N ALA A 160 -22.54 -2.77 -1.56
CA ALA A 160 -23.04 -3.56 -0.44
C ALA A 160 -23.50 -2.68 0.74
N ILE A 161 -24.73 -2.90 1.21
CA ILE A 161 -25.36 -2.11 2.28
C ILE A 161 -24.49 -2.00 3.55
N PRO A 162 -23.90 -3.09 4.09
CA PRO A 162 -23.06 -2.98 5.29
C PRO A 162 -21.82 -2.11 5.08
N LEU A 163 -21.23 -2.12 3.88
CA LEU A 163 -20.07 -1.30 3.54
C LEU A 163 -20.43 0.19 3.44
N ARG A 164 -21.65 0.52 2.98
CA ARG A 164 -22.14 1.91 2.93
C ARG A 164 -22.22 2.57 4.30
N LEU A 165 -22.49 1.80 5.36
CA LEU A 165 -22.46 2.34 6.74
C LEU A 165 -21.04 2.72 7.16
N VAL A 166 -20.06 1.86 6.87
CA VAL A 166 -18.65 2.13 7.16
C VAL A 166 -18.14 3.29 6.32
N GLU A 167 -18.49 3.33 5.03
CA GLU A 167 -18.20 4.44 4.11
C GLU A 167 -18.74 5.78 4.65
N ALA A 168 -19.98 5.81 5.15
CA ALA A 168 -20.54 7.01 5.76
C ALA A 168 -19.73 7.50 6.98
N ALA A 169 -19.30 6.59 7.85
CA ALA A 169 -18.44 6.95 8.97
C ALA A 169 -17.04 7.43 8.53
N PHE A 170 -16.48 6.85 7.46
CA PHE A 170 -15.24 7.32 6.87
C PHE A 170 -15.38 8.70 6.22
N LYS A 171 -16.52 9.01 5.58
CA LYS A 171 -16.82 10.36 5.08
C LYS A 171 -16.81 11.38 6.20
N VAL A 172 -17.43 11.06 7.35
CA VAL A 172 -17.34 11.92 8.55
C VAL A 172 -15.90 12.06 9.03
N SER A 173 -15.15 10.96 9.10
CA SER A 173 -13.74 10.96 9.53
C SER A 173 -12.87 11.85 8.65
N VAL A 174 -12.97 11.71 7.33
CA VAL A 174 -12.26 12.56 6.36
C VAL A 174 -12.67 14.01 6.51
N ALA A 175 -13.97 14.32 6.61
CA ALA A 175 -14.44 15.70 6.74
C ALA A 175 -13.97 16.40 8.03
N THR A 176 -13.67 15.63 9.07
CA THR A 176 -13.39 16.14 10.42
C THR A 176 -11.93 16.03 10.86
N VAL A 177 -11.08 15.30 10.14
CA VAL A 177 -9.64 15.16 10.49
C VAL A 177 -8.88 16.49 10.38
N SER A 178 -9.34 17.39 9.52
CA SER A 178 -8.81 18.75 9.38
C SER A 178 -9.89 19.69 8.87
N VAL A 179 -9.95 20.87 9.47
CA VAL A 179 -10.79 21.97 8.97
C VAL A 179 -10.20 22.62 7.71
N ILE A 180 -8.92 22.40 7.43
CA ILE A 180 -8.22 22.93 6.25
C ILE A 180 -8.37 21.92 5.11
N PRO A 181 -9.11 22.24 4.02
CA PRO A 181 -9.40 21.27 2.96
C PRO A 181 -8.15 20.65 2.31
N LYS A 182 -7.06 21.41 2.13
CA LYS A 182 -5.81 20.90 1.54
C LYS A 182 -5.06 19.90 2.42
N ASP A 183 -5.39 19.79 3.71
CA ASP A 183 -4.71 18.91 4.67
C ASP A 183 -5.53 17.64 5.01
N ARG A 184 -6.50 17.31 4.15
CA ARG A 184 -7.32 16.10 4.22
C ARG A 184 -7.69 15.59 2.82
N PRO A 185 -8.01 14.29 2.66
CA PRO A 185 -8.55 13.76 1.41
C PRO A 185 -9.86 14.46 0.98
N GLU A 186 -10.19 14.33 -0.30
CA GLU A 186 -11.46 14.81 -0.86
C GLU A 186 -12.62 13.97 -0.33
N SER A 187 -12.42 12.66 -0.33
CA SER A 187 -13.33 11.63 0.13
C SER A 187 -12.52 10.40 0.58
N PRO A 188 -13.10 9.44 1.31
CA PRO A 188 -12.37 8.25 1.73
C PRO A 188 -11.98 7.31 0.58
N GLU A 189 -12.61 7.47 -0.59
CA GLU A 189 -12.32 6.68 -1.78
C GLU A 189 -11.12 7.20 -2.59
N ILE A 190 -10.61 8.40 -2.29
CA ILE A 190 -9.53 9.07 -3.03
C ILE A 190 -8.38 9.39 -2.08
N LEU A 191 -7.31 8.60 -2.15
CA LEU A 191 -6.06 8.95 -1.44
C LEU A 191 -5.19 9.85 -2.32
N PRO A 192 -4.85 11.07 -1.85
CA PRO A 192 -4.04 11.98 -2.63
C PRO A 192 -2.58 11.54 -2.70
N LEU A 193 -1.86 12.10 -3.67
CA LEU A 193 -0.48 11.73 -4.02
C LEU A 193 0.52 12.89 -3.91
N LEU A 194 0.10 14.02 -3.34
CA LEU A 194 0.93 15.23 -3.28
C LEU A 194 2.22 15.00 -2.48
N GLU A 195 2.14 14.32 -1.34
CA GLU A 195 3.31 14.03 -0.51
C GLU A 195 4.37 13.21 -1.27
N ALA A 196 3.91 12.25 -2.08
CA ALA A 196 4.78 11.46 -2.96
C ALA A 196 5.37 12.29 -4.10
N ALA A 197 4.59 13.21 -4.68
CA ALA A 197 5.07 14.11 -5.73
C ALA A 197 6.08 15.15 -5.22
N GLN A 198 6.00 15.51 -3.94
CA GLN A 198 6.85 16.52 -3.30
C GLN A 198 8.11 15.97 -2.63
N THR A 199 8.31 14.66 -2.60
CA THR A 199 9.41 14.05 -1.86
C THR A 199 10.16 13.06 -2.74
N ARG A 200 11.48 13.17 -2.81
CA ARG A 200 12.34 12.20 -3.47
C ARG A 200 12.87 11.18 -2.46
N ALA A 201 13.28 10.00 -2.92
CA ALA A 201 13.79 8.93 -2.04
C ALA A 201 15.04 9.33 -1.25
N ASP A 202 15.84 10.27 -1.76
CA ASP A 202 17.00 10.82 -1.06
C ASP A 202 16.66 11.90 -0.02
N GLY A 203 15.37 12.17 0.20
CA GLY A 203 14.89 13.15 1.17
C GLY A 203 14.70 14.56 0.60
N ARG A 204 15.23 14.86 -0.59
CA ARG A 204 15.06 16.17 -1.21
C ARG A 204 13.59 16.44 -1.51
N LYS A 205 13.15 17.66 -1.20
CA LYS A 205 11.79 18.12 -1.48
C LYS A 205 11.70 18.78 -2.84
N VAL A 206 10.59 18.55 -3.53
CA VAL A 206 10.19 19.29 -4.73
C VAL A 206 9.28 20.43 -4.26
N PRO A 207 9.59 21.70 -4.61
CA PRO A 207 8.75 22.82 -4.22
C PRO A 207 7.29 22.63 -4.67
N PRO A 208 6.28 23.05 -3.88
CA PRO A 208 4.88 22.87 -4.24
C PRO A 208 4.50 23.42 -5.62
N ALA A 209 5.08 24.55 -6.04
CA ALA A 209 4.82 25.15 -7.34
C ALA A 209 5.42 24.35 -8.53
N GLU A 210 6.37 23.47 -8.27
CA GLU A 210 7.04 22.62 -9.27
C GLU A 210 6.56 21.16 -9.21
N ALA A 211 5.78 20.81 -8.18
CA ALA A 211 5.28 19.47 -7.99
C ALA A 211 4.32 19.11 -9.13
N ARG A 212 4.67 18.07 -9.89
CA ARG A 212 3.82 17.49 -10.92
C ARG A 212 3.18 16.25 -10.33
N THR A 213 2.04 16.46 -9.69
CA THR A 213 1.30 15.44 -8.94
C THR A 213 0.40 14.63 -9.88
N PRO A 214 0.49 13.30 -9.91
CA PRO A 214 -0.52 12.48 -10.59
C PRO A 214 -1.82 12.48 -9.79
N PHE A 215 -2.95 12.45 -10.49
CA PHE A 215 -4.26 12.27 -9.85
C PHE A 215 -4.48 10.80 -9.46
N LYS A 216 -4.10 9.88 -10.36
CA LYS A 216 -4.30 8.44 -10.20
C LYS A 216 -3.00 7.68 -10.39
N ILE A 217 -2.75 6.72 -9.50
CA ILE A 217 -1.76 5.66 -9.68
C ILE A 217 -2.48 4.34 -9.91
N ILE A 218 -1.98 3.56 -10.86
CA ILE A 218 -2.48 2.23 -11.20
C ILE A 218 -1.31 1.26 -11.13
N PHE A 219 -1.45 0.26 -10.27
CA PHE A 219 -0.57 -0.90 -10.22
C PHE A 219 -1.19 -1.99 -11.08
N GLU A 220 -0.75 -2.09 -12.33
CA GLU A 220 -1.21 -3.09 -13.28
C GLU A 220 -0.36 -4.36 -13.13
N PRO A 221 -0.93 -5.51 -12.72
CA PRO A 221 -0.17 -6.74 -12.57
C PRO A 221 0.51 -7.14 -13.88
N THR A 222 1.76 -7.56 -13.81
CA THR A 222 2.45 -8.05 -15.01
C THR A 222 1.90 -9.42 -15.43
N LYS A 223 2.04 -9.75 -16.72
CA LYS A 223 1.70 -11.10 -17.21
C LYS A 223 2.53 -12.19 -16.51
N GLU A 224 3.75 -11.87 -16.09
CA GLU A 224 4.62 -12.78 -15.35
C GLU A 224 3.97 -13.19 -14.02
N VAL A 225 3.66 -12.23 -13.15
CA VAL A 225 3.08 -12.55 -11.84
C VAL A 225 1.68 -13.17 -11.96
N GLN A 226 0.89 -12.72 -12.94
CA GLN A 226 -0.41 -13.33 -13.23
C GLN A 226 -0.29 -14.80 -13.57
N GLY A 227 0.67 -15.16 -14.44
CA GLY A 227 0.91 -16.55 -14.83
C GLY A 227 1.46 -17.40 -13.67
N LEU A 228 2.37 -16.85 -12.87
CA LEU A 228 2.93 -17.54 -11.69
C LEU A 228 1.84 -17.81 -10.64
N TYR A 229 1.04 -16.80 -10.31
CA TYR A 229 -0.01 -16.92 -9.30
C TYR A 229 -1.18 -17.80 -9.78
N ALA A 230 -1.58 -17.72 -11.05
CA ALA A 230 -2.61 -18.59 -11.60
C ALA A 230 -2.22 -20.08 -11.54
N LYS A 231 -0.94 -20.41 -11.75
CA LYS A 231 -0.43 -21.78 -11.58
C LYS A 231 -0.55 -22.24 -10.12
N GLN A 232 -0.23 -21.36 -9.17
CA GLN A 232 -0.35 -21.67 -7.75
C GLN A 232 -1.80 -21.91 -7.33
N LEU A 233 -2.73 -21.09 -7.81
CA LEU A 233 -4.17 -21.30 -7.57
C LEU A 233 -4.68 -22.59 -8.20
N ALA A 234 -4.22 -22.94 -9.41
CA ALA A 234 -4.63 -24.19 -10.05
C ALA A 234 -4.14 -25.43 -9.29
N ALA A 235 -2.95 -25.34 -8.68
CA ALA A 235 -2.39 -26.42 -7.86
C ALA A 235 -3.08 -26.53 -6.48
N GLU A 236 -3.40 -25.40 -5.86
CA GLU A 236 -3.97 -25.32 -4.51
C GLU A 236 -5.17 -24.35 -4.48
N PRO A 237 -6.34 -24.72 -5.05
CA PRO A 237 -7.49 -23.80 -5.20
C PRO A 237 -8.06 -23.25 -3.90
N GLU A 238 -7.94 -24.04 -2.82
CA GLU A 238 -8.36 -23.68 -1.48
C GLU A 238 -7.18 -23.28 -0.57
N GLY A 239 -6.00 -23.11 -1.14
CA GLY A 239 -4.80 -22.72 -0.42
C GLY A 239 -4.91 -21.30 0.16
N ASP A 240 -4.21 -21.07 1.27
CA ASP A 240 -4.12 -19.73 1.86
C ASP A 240 -3.38 -18.78 0.91
N MET A 241 -3.98 -17.61 0.65
CA MET A 241 -3.42 -16.57 -0.22
C MET A 241 -1.99 -16.17 0.18
N ARG A 242 -1.68 -16.12 1.49
CA ARG A 242 -0.36 -15.74 1.99
C ARG A 242 0.70 -16.79 1.64
N MET A 243 0.32 -18.06 1.62
CA MET A 243 1.21 -19.15 1.19
C MET A 243 1.43 -19.10 -0.31
N ALA A 244 0.38 -18.85 -1.09
CA ALA A 244 0.47 -18.69 -2.53
C ALA A 244 1.36 -17.50 -2.95
N LEU A 245 1.27 -16.37 -2.23
CA LEU A 245 2.18 -15.24 -2.44
C LEU A 245 3.61 -15.56 -1.98
N GLY A 246 3.76 -16.32 -0.89
CA GLY A 246 5.05 -16.75 -0.34
C GLY A 246 5.86 -17.65 -1.29
N SER A 247 5.20 -18.34 -2.23
CA SER A 247 5.86 -19.20 -3.22
C SER A 247 6.37 -18.45 -4.46
N LEU A 248 6.04 -17.16 -4.61
CA LEU A 248 6.53 -16.35 -5.73
C LEU A 248 8.06 -16.20 -5.67
N PRO A 249 8.76 -16.37 -6.81
CA PRO A 249 10.20 -16.21 -6.87
C PRO A 249 10.64 -14.76 -6.56
N THR A 250 11.70 -14.60 -5.77
CA THR A 250 12.35 -13.29 -5.61
C THR A 250 12.84 -12.79 -6.97
N GLY A 251 12.69 -11.50 -7.24
CA GLY A 251 12.99 -10.88 -8.54
C GLY A 251 11.78 -10.78 -9.47
N THR A 252 10.64 -11.39 -9.13
CA THR A 252 9.39 -11.25 -9.90
C THR A 252 8.97 -9.79 -9.98
N VAL A 253 8.68 -9.30 -11.20
CA VAL A 253 8.10 -7.97 -11.39
C VAL A 253 6.60 -8.06 -11.13
N LEU A 254 6.14 -7.48 -10.03
CA LEU A 254 4.75 -7.57 -9.59
C LEU A 254 3.84 -6.68 -10.45
N TYR A 255 4.22 -5.42 -10.65
CA TYR A 255 3.35 -4.43 -11.26
C TYR A 255 4.09 -3.51 -12.21
N ASN A 256 3.45 -3.18 -13.33
CA ASN A 256 3.69 -1.93 -14.05
C ASN A 256 3.00 -0.80 -13.28
N VAL A 257 3.70 0.31 -13.07
CA VAL A 257 3.13 1.50 -12.42
C VAL A 257 2.72 2.48 -13.50
N LEU A 258 1.43 2.70 -13.66
CA LEU A 258 0.86 3.69 -14.59
C LEU A 258 0.33 4.89 -13.81
N LEU A 259 0.50 6.10 -14.36
CA LEU A 259 0.06 7.35 -13.77
C LEU A 259 -0.83 8.13 -14.73
N THR A 260 -1.88 8.78 -14.21
CA THR A 260 -2.66 9.77 -14.96
C THR A 260 -2.59 11.13 -14.29
N ALA A 261 -2.54 12.19 -15.10
CA ALA A 261 -2.46 13.56 -14.60
C ALA A 261 -3.81 14.12 -14.12
N THR A 262 -4.93 13.60 -14.63
CA THR A 262 -6.27 14.17 -14.39
C THR A 262 -7.28 13.10 -13.99
N ARG A 263 -8.43 13.56 -13.48
CA ARG A 263 -9.61 12.73 -13.17
C ARG A 263 -10.45 12.27 -14.36
N ALA A 264 -10.12 12.73 -15.58
CA ALA A 264 -10.85 12.37 -16.78
C ALA A 264 -10.85 10.84 -16.99
N PRO A 265 -12.00 10.20 -17.34
CA PRO A 265 -12.09 8.76 -17.55
C PRO A 265 -11.14 8.22 -18.64
N ASP A 266 -10.87 9.03 -19.65
CA ASP A 266 -10.02 8.79 -20.80
C ASP A 266 -8.61 9.38 -20.66
N ALA A 267 -8.23 9.82 -19.44
CA ALA A 267 -6.91 10.37 -19.19
C ALA A 267 -5.80 9.40 -19.63
N GLU A 268 -4.82 9.95 -20.35
CA GLU A 268 -3.67 9.19 -20.83
C GLU A 268 -2.93 8.52 -19.66
N ARG A 269 -2.65 7.22 -19.82
CA ARG A 269 -1.90 6.42 -18.85
C ARG A 269 -0.43 6.42 -19.24
N HIS A 270 0.39 7.04 -18.40
CA HIS A 270 1.83 7.05 -18.60
C HIS A 270 2.48 5.94 -17.77
N LEU A 271 3.26 5.06 -18.41
CA LEU A 271 4.10 4.12 -17.69
C LEU A 271 5.19 4.90 -16.94
N ALA A 272 5.23 4.76 -15.62
CA ALA A 272 6.15 5.47 -14.75
C ALA A 272 7.28 4.58 -14.22
N GLY A 273 7.10 3.25 -14.22
CA GLY A 273 8.08 2.31 -13.69
C GLY A 273 7.50 0.95 -13.36
N THR A 274 8.22 0.20 -12.53
CA THR A 274 7.85 -1.16 -12.11
C THR A 274 8.06 -1.38 -10.62
N ILE A 275 7.22 -2.22 -10.01
CA ILE A 275 7.43 -2.74 -8.65
C ILE A 275 7.98 -4.16 -8.75
N THR A 276 9.20 -4.36 -8.25
CA THR A 276 9.88 -5.67 -8.27
C THR A 276 10.06 -6.18 -6.85
N MET A 277 9.71 -7.44 -6.58
CA MET A 277 9.98 -8.02 -5.26
C MET A 277 11.46 -8.38 -5.11
N THR A 278 12.07 -8.02 -3.98
CA THR A 278 13.49 -8.26 -3.66
C THR A 278 13.67 -9.19 -2.45
N SER A 279 12.58 -9.82 -2.02
CA SER A 279 12.54 -10.98 -1.13
C SER A 279 11.29 -11.80 -1.41
N THR A 280 11.20 -12.99 -0.85
CA THR A 280 9.93 -13.70 -0.73
C THR A 280 8.97 -12.96 0.20
N PHE A 281 7.68 -13.24 0.04
CA PHE A 281 6.63 -12.77 0.94
C PHE A 281 6.63 -13.57 2.24
N VAL A 282 6.50 -12.87 3.38
CA VAL A 282 6.47 -13.44 4.73
C VAL A 282 5.23 -12.98 5.49
N ALA A 283 4.38 -13.93 5.88
CA ALA A 283 3.32 -13.71 6.85
C ALA A 283 3.91 -13.69 8.27
N SER A 284 3.60 -12.66 9.05
CA SER A 284 4.21 -12.44 10.37
C SER A 284 3.30 -11.66 11.31
N LYS A 285 3.47 -11.89 12.61
CA LYS A 285 2.75 -11.13 13.64
C LYS A 285 3.08 -9.64 13.59
N PHE A 286 4.35 -9.29 13.34
CA PHE A 286 4.74 -7.89 13.18
C PHE A 286 4.05 -7.24 11.98
N GLY A 287 3.97 -7.92 10.83
CA GLY A 287 3.27 -7.41 9.65
C GLY A 287 1.77 -7.16 9.88
N ASP A 288 1.14 -7.98 10.71
CA ASP A 288 -0.29 -7.89 11.01
C ASP A 288 -0.59 -6.82 12.07
N GLU A 289 0.15 -6.82 13.18
CA GLU A 289 -0.18 -6.01 14.36
C GLU A 289 0.61 -4.69 14.46
N ASN A 290 1.83 -4.63 13.92
CA ASN A 290 2.77 -3.55 14.22
C ASN A 290 3.16 -2.73 12.99
N LEU A 291 3.24 -3.33 11.80
CA LEU A 291 3.56 -2.60 10.58
C LEU A 291 2.41 -1.67 10.20
N PHE A 292 2.71 -0.37 10.10
CA PHE A 292 1.75 0.69 9.85
C PHE A 292 1.98 1.40 8.51
N PHE A 293 0.88 1.77 7.85
CA PHE A 293 0.86 2.49 6.58
C PHE A 293 -0.02 3.73 6.76
N GLN A 294 0.62 4.90 6.86
CA GLN A 294 -0.07 6.18 6.97
C GLN A 294 -0.73 6.53 5.64
N HIS A 295 -2.00 6.89 5.67
CA HIS A 295 -2.71 7.41 4.51
C HIS A 295 -2.20 8.81 4.21
N MET A 296 -1.79 9.04 2.96
CA MET A 296 -1.55 10.38 2.46
C MET A 296 -2.85 11.19 2.56
N ARG A 297 -2.72 12.47 2.86
CA ARG A 297 -3.88 13.33 3.16
C ARG A 297 -3.81 14.71 2.53
N HIS A 298 -2.63 15.16 2.10
CA HIS A 298 -2.49 16.50 1.53
C HIS A 298 -2.88 16.50 0.07
N ARG A 299 -3.72 17.44 -0.34
CA ARG A 299 -4.22 17.54 -1.71
C ARG A 299 -3.53 18.63 -2.48
N ASP A 300 -3.27 18.33 -3.74
CA ASP A 300 -3.06 19.36 -4.74
C ASP A 300 -4.44 19.94 -5.09
N MET A 301 -4.66 21.22 -4.77
CA MET A 301 -5.96 21.85 -4.97
C MET A 301 -6.26 22.17 -6.44
N ALA A 302 -5.30 21.91 -7.34
CA ALA A 302 -5.48 22.07 -8.78
C ALA A 302 -6.02 20.81 -9.50
N LEU A 303 -6.22 19.68 -8.79
CA LEU A 303 -6.61 18.37 -9.34
C LEU A 303 -8.06 17.92 -9.03
#